data_AF-A0A2A6P445-F1
#
_entry.id   AF-A0A2A6P445-F1
#
_cell.length_a   1.000
_cell.length_b   1.000
_cell.length_c   1.000
_cell.angle_alpha   90.00
_cell.angle_beta   90.00
_cell.angle_gamma   90.00
#
_symmetry.space_group_name_H-M   'P 1'
#
loop_
_entity.id
_entity.type
_entity.pdbx_description
1 polymer ?
#
loop_
_entity_poly.entity_id
_entity_poly.type
_entity_poly.pdbx_seq_one_letter_code
_entity_poly.pdbx_strand_id
1 'polypeptide(L)'
;MGKFLEFLGGAIVIGTLVVLATMLMPSPDVKTLLAVLPWAFATIAGGLVLVAFGGMLDHLVAIRAAAERQADIFQQLLERRAPAKKEQGNT
;
A
#
# COMPACT_ATOMS: atom_id res chain seq x y z
N MET A 1 4.31 4.58 3.12
CA MET A 1 4.37 3.18 3.61
C MET A 1 3.96 2.21 2.50
N GLY A 2 3.03 2.58 1.61
CA GLY A 2 2.63 1.76 0.48
C GLY A 2 3.79 1.42 -0.45
N LYS A 3 4.58 2.43 -0.83
CA LYS A 3 5.82 2.29 -1.60
C LYS A 3 6.87 1.31 -1.04
N PHE A 4 6.92 1.09 0.28
CA PHE A 4 7.78 0.05 0.88
C PHE A 4 7.21 -1.34 0.65
N LEU A 5 5.90 -1.52 0.82
CA LEU A 5 5.22 -2.79 0.60
C LEU A 5 5.22 -3.18 -0.88
N GLU A 6 5.08 -2.19 -1.77
CA GLU A 6 5.24 -2.34 -3.21
C GLU A 6 6.64 -2.82 -3.57
N PHE A 7 7.66 -2.16 -3.04
CA PHE A 7 9.04 -2.58 -3.25
C PHE A 7 9.31 -3.98 -2.70
N LEU A 8 8.85 -4.29 -1.48
CA LEU A 8 9.06 -5.58 -0.83
C LEU A 8 8.37 -6.71 -1.59
N GLY A 9 7.10 -6.52 -1.99
CA GLY A 9 6.37 -7.49 -2.80
C GLY A 9 7.03 -7.72 -4.16
N GLY A 10 7.48 -6.65 -4.82
CA GLY A 10 8.24 -6.74 -6.07
C GLY A 10 9.56 -7.48 -5.90
N ALA A 11 10.31 -7.21 -4.83
CA ALA A 11 11.55 -7.89 -4.51
C ALA A 11 11.34 -9.40 -4.26
N ILE A 12 10.24 -9.78 -3.60
CA ILE A 12 9.87 -11.19 -3.40
C ILE A 12 9.59 -11.88 -4.74
N VAL A 13 8.81 -11.24 -5.63
CA VAL A 13 8.52 -11.81 -6.95
C VAL A 13 9.80 -11.98 -7.77
N ILE A 14 10.61 -10.94 -7.89
CA ILE A 14 11.87 -10.99 -8.64
C ILE A 14 12.82 -12.02 -8.03
N GLY A 15 12.98 -12.03 -6.71
CA GLY A 15 13.82 -12.99 -6.01
C GLY A 15 13.38 -14.43 -6.25
N THR A 16 12.07 -14.69 -6.25
CA THR A 16 11.51 -16.01 -6.54
C THR A 16 11.83 -16.44 -7.98
N LEU A 17 11.69 -15.55 -8.95
CA LEU A 17 12.03 -15.83 -10.35
C LEU A 17 13.52 -16.12 -10.53
N VAL A 18 14.40 -15.39 -9.84
CA VAL A 18 15.84 -15.64 -9.85
C VAL A 18 16.15 -17.02 -9.27
N VAL A 19 15.57 -17.38 -8.12
CA VAL A 19 15.75 -18.70 -7.51
C VAL A 19 15.28 -19.81 -8.46
N LEU A 20 14.10 -19.66 -9.07
CA LEU A 20 13.59 -20.61 -10.07
C LEU A 20 14.56 -20.75 -11.24
N ALA A 21 15.06 -19.63 -11.78
CA ALA A 21 16.01 -19.66 -12.88
C ALA A 21 17.28 -20.44 -12.48
N THR A 22 17.82 -20.22 -11.29
CA THR A 22 19.01 -20.95 -10.82
C THR A 22 18.75 -22.44 -10.59
N MET A 23 17.54 -22.82 -10.19
CA MET A 23 17.16 -24.23 -10.00
C MET A 23 16.95 -24.97 -11.33
N LEU A 24 16.40 -24.29 -12.34
CA LEU A 24 16.06 -24.89 -13.62
C LEU A 24 17.17 -24.79 -14.67
N MET A 25 18.09 -23.83 -14.56
CA MET A 25 19.19 -23.62 -15.51
C MET A 25 20.09 -24.86 -15.72
N PRO A 26 20.46 -25.66 -14.70
CA PRO A 26 21.33 -26.82 -14.88
C PRO A 26 20.69 -27.94 -15.71
N SER A 27 19.39 -28.15 -15.57
CA SER A 27 18.61 -29.12 -16.34
C SER A 27 17.12 -28.80 -16.18
N PRO A 28 16.47 -28.21 -17.19
CA PRO A 28 15.04 -27.95 -17.15
C PRO A 28 14.28 -29.27 -17.29
N ASP A 29 14.04 -29.94 -16.17
CA ASP A 29 13.20 -31.14 -16.07
C ASP A 29 11.81 -30.78 -15.53
N VAL A 30 10.79 -31.38 -16.15
CA VAL A 30 9.38 -31.21 -15.80
C VAL A 30 9.12 -31.68 -14.35
N LYS A 31 9.84 -32.71 -13.88
CA LYS A 31 9.73 -33.18 -12.49
C LYS A 31 10.17 -32.11 -11.49
N THR A 32 11.30 -31.47 -11.74
CA THR A 32 11.79 -30.37 -10.90
C THR A 32 10.82 -29.20 -10.92
N LEU A 33 10.29 -28.84 -12.10
CA LEU A 33 9.29 -27.80 -12.24
C LEU A 33 8.04 -28.11 -11.41
N LEU A 34 7.47 -29.31 -11.52
CA LEU A 34 6.30 -29.73 -10.74
C LEU A 34 6.57 -29.71 -9.23
N ALA A 35 7.78 -30.06 -8.79
CA ALA A 35 8.15 -30.03 -7.39
C ALA A 35 8.23 -28.59 -6.82
N VAL A 36 8.71 -27.63 -7.62
CA VAL A 36 8.86 -26.24 -7.18
C VAL A 36 7.61 -25.39 -7.41
N LEU A 37 6.70 -25.80 -8.30
CA LEU A 37 5.53 -25.02 -8.69
C LEU A 37 4.63 -24.59 -7.51
N PRO A 38 4.28 -25.46 -6.52
CA PRO A 38 3.32 -25.09 -5.48
C PRO A 38 3.81 -23.93 -4.61
N TRP A 39 5.06 -23.96 -4.19
CA TRP A 39 5.62 -22.92 -3.33
C TRP A 39 5.98 -21.66 -4.14
N ALA A 40 6.48 -21.82 -5.36
CA ALA A 40 6.81 -20.69 -6.23
C ALA A 40 5.57 -19.88 -6.59
N PHE A 41 4.49 -20.57 -6.95
CA PHE A 41 3.20 -19.93 -7.23
C PHE A 41 2.67 -19.18 -6.00
N ALA A 42 2.65 -19.83 -4.83
CA ALA A 42 2.21 -19.19 -3.59
C ALA A 42 3.05 -17.95 -3.25
N THR A 43 4.37 -18.02 -3.46
CA THR A 43 5.30 -16.92 -3.17
C THR A 43 5.09 -15.74 -4.13
N ILE A 44 4.95 -16.01 -5.43
CA ILE A 44 4.67 -14.97 -6.42
C ILE A 44 3.31 -14.32 -6.15
N ALA A 45 2.28 -15.14 -5.92
CA ALA A 45 0.95 -14.65 -5.60
C ALA A 45 0.96 -13.76 -4.34
N GLY A 46 1.65 -14.20 -3.28
CA GLY A 46 1.82 -13.40 -2.06
C GLY A 46 2.57 -12.08 -2.30
N GLY A 47 3.65 -12.12 -3.09
CA GLY A 47 4.38 -10.91 -3.47
C GLY A 47 3.52 -9.91 -4.26
N LEU A 48 2.70 -10.39 -5.20
CA LEU A 48 1.75 -9.55 -5.95
C LEU A 48 0.66 -8.95 -5.06
N VAL A 49 0.17 -9.71 -4.08
CA VAL A 49 -0.78 -9.19 -3.08
C VAL A 49 -0.15 -8.06 -2.27
N LEU A 50 1.11 -8.21 -1.83
CA LEU A 50 1.83 -7.15 -1.13
C LEU A 50 2.01 -5.90 -2.00
N VAL A 51 2.29 -6.07 -3.29
CA VAL A 51 2.37 -4.96 -4.25
C VAL A 51 1.05 -4.20 -4.32
N ALA A 52 -0.05 -4.92 -4.52
CA ALA A 52 -1.38 -4.33 -4.59
C ALA A 52 -1.78 -3.63 -3.29
N PHE A 53 -1.49 -4.25 -2.13
CA PHE A 53 -1.71 -3.64 -0.82
C PHE A 53 -0.87 -2.37 -0.63
N GLY A 54 0.36 -2.36 -1.13
CA GLY A 54 1.21 -1.18 -1.14
C GLY A 54 0.52 0.00 -1.82
N GLY A 55 0.07 -0.19 -3.06
CA GLY A 55 -0.67 0.84 -3.79
C GLY A 55 -1.95 1.28 -3.06
N MET A 56 -2.69 0.33 -2.49
CA MET A 56 -3.93 0.63 -1.76
C MET A 56 -3.68 1.49 -0.50
N LEU A 57 -2.60 1.25 0.23
CA LEU A 57 -2.25 2.07 1.41
C LEU A 57 -1.93 3.51 1.01
N ASP A 58 -1.25 3.73 -0.11
CA ASP A 58 -0.95 5.09 -0.56
C ASP A 58 -2.24 5.85 -0.94
N HIS A 59 -3.24 5.14 -1.49
CA HIS A 59 -4.58 5.72 -1.67
C HIS A 59 -5.28 6.05 -0.35
N LEU A 60 -5.22 5.18 0.66
CA LEU A 60 -5.81 5.45 1.98
C LEU A 60 -5.18 6.65 2.68
N VAL A 61 -3.85 6.81 2.55
CA VAL A 61 -3.14 7.99 3.08
C VAL A 61 -3.60 9.26 2.37
N ALA A 62 -3.80 9.23 1.05
CA ALA A 62 -4.32 10.36 0.31
C ALA A 62 -5.74 10.74 0.75
N ILE A 63 -6.62 9.75 0.97
CA ILE A 63 -7.98 9.96 1.47
C ILE A 63 -7.93 10.57 2.88
N ARG A 64 -7.09 10.03 3.77
CA ARG A 64 -6.92 10.55 5.12
C ARG A 64 -6.46 12.02 5.10
N ALA A 65 -5.47 12.35 4.26
CA ALA A 65 -4.98 13.72 4.13
C ALA A 65 -6.06 14.69 3.63
N ALA A 66 -6.92 14.23 2.71
CA ALA A 66 -8.07 15.03 2.25
C ALA A 66 -9.12 15.22 3.36
N ALA A 67 -9.39 14.18 4.15
CA ALA A 67 -10.32 14.24 5.28
C ALA A 67 -9.80 15.18 6.39
N GLU A 68 -8.51 15.14 6.69
CA GLU A 68 -7.86 16.04 7.65
C GLU A 68 -7.99 17.50 7.20
N ARG A 69 -7.79 17.80 5.91
CA ARG A 69 -8.03 19.14 5.35
C ARG A 69 -9.50 19.59 5.48
N GLN A 70 -10.46 18.69 5.27
CA GLN A 70 -11.87 19.03 5.44
C GLN A 70 -12.23 19.34 6.89
N ALA A 71 -11.68 18.57 7.84
CA ALA A 71 -11.86 18.83 9.26
C ALA A 71 -11.29 20.19 9.68
N ASP A 72 -10.12 20.55 9.16
CA ASP A 72 -9.47 21.84 9.45
C ASP A 72 -10.29 23.03 8.92
N ILE A 73 -10.83 22.93 7.70
CA ILE A 73 -11.73 23.96 7.15
C ILE A 73 -13.00 24.11 8.01
N PHE A 74 -13.60 23.00 8.46
CA PHE A 74 -14.77 23.03 9.34
C PHE A 74 -14.45 23.70 10.68
N GLN A 75 -13.28 23.42 11.27
CA GLN A 75 -12.84 24.11 12.49
C GLN A 75 -12.69 25.61 12.27
N GLN A 76 -12.05 26.04 11.17
CA GLN A 76 -11.91 27.46 10.85
C GLN A 76 -13.27 28.16 10.67
N LEU A 77 -14.27 27.49 10.10
CA LEU A 77 -15.62 28.04 9.98
C LEU A 77 -16.33 28.17 11.33
N LEU A 78 -16.17 27.19 12.23
CA LEU A 78 -16.71 27.26 13.60
C LEU A 78 -16.06 28.37 14.40
N GLU A 79 -14.74 28.51 14.31
CA GLU A 79 -13.98 29.58 14.95
C GLU A 79 -14.33 30.95 14.41
N ARG A 80 -14.59 31.11 13.10
CA ARG A 80 -15.09 32.37 12.53
C ARG A 80 -16.52 32.73 12.95
N ARG A 81 -17.35 31.74 13.30
CA ARG A 81 -18.74 31.97 13.76
C ARG A 81 -18.81 32.31 15.25
N ALA A 82 -17.85 31.88 16.06
CA ALA A 82 -17.78 32.17 17.49
C ALA A 82 -17.56 33.67 17.88
N PRO A 83 -16.77 34.50 17.18
CA PRO A 83 -16.54 35.89 17.57
C PRO A 83 -17.78 36.78 17.37
N ALA A 84 -18.65 36.47 16.41
CA ALA A 84 -19.84 37.27 16.11
C ALA A 84 -20.88 37.30 17.26
N LYS A 85 -20.84 36.33 18.20
CA LYS A 85 -21.78 36.29 19.33
C LYS A 85 -21.28 37.09 20.56
N LYS A 86 -20.00 37.47 20.63
CA LYS A 86 -19.47 38.21 21.79
C LYS A 86 -19.56 39.72 21.65
N GLU A 87 -19.80 40.25 20.45
CA GLU A 87 -19.91 41.71 20.21
C GLU A 87 -21.34 42.27 20.22
N GLN A 88 -22.39 41.41 20.29
CA GLN A 88 -23.79 41.88 20.40
C GLN A 88 -24.34 41.87 21.84
N GLY A 89 -23.48 41.68 22.85
CA GLY A 89 -23.85 41.63 24.27
C GLY A 89 -23.38 42.82 25.11
N ASN A 90 -22.84 43.88 24.51
CA ASN A 90 -22.42 45.06 25.25
C ASN A 90 -22.77 46.36 24.49
N THR A 91 -24.04 46.74 24.56
CA THR A 91 -24.59 48.10 24.81
C THR A 91 -26.06 48.11 24.48
#